data_AF-A0A6P0UYU8-F1
#
_entry.id   AF-A0A6P0UYU8-F1
#
_cell.length_a   1.000
_cell.length_b   1.000
_cell.length_c   1.000
_cell.angle_alpha   90.00
_cell.angle_beta   90.00
_cell.angle_gamma   90.00
#
_symmetry.space_group_name_H-M   'P 1'
#
loop_
_entity.id
_entity.type
_entity.pdbx_description
1 polymer ?
#
loop_
_entity_poly.entity_id
_entity_poly.type
_entity_poly.pdbx_seq_one_letter_code
_entity_poly.pdbx_strand_id
1 'polypeptide(L)'
;MNKLFKQILQLSITLITANLLISCTVLLKSRNKPKQPEVKKEATALPIVSPALKDAVNDLQDLKIKSEGEYGIKLREYEDKLKEIVPVAEIAHGDEEALAAMKSAVEGHKLALEFWQCDHLTGYDNLHQCRDKALQGIFNKYPEIKEQALAIAQEEGSSYTSAELDQQSLLEAIWSQANGDTAIAHQIIYPPLDIINTAAEEK
;
A
#
# COMPACT_ATOMS: atom_id res chain seq x y z
N MET A 1 -27.13 6.66 -7.02
CA MET A 1 -25.94 5.83 -7.28
C MET A 1 -25.38 6.23 -8.63
N ASN A 2 -24.31 7.05 -8.62
CA ASN A 2 -23.76 7.66 -9.82
C ASN A 2 -22.95 6.67 -10.65
N LYS A 3 -23.05 6.82 -11.97
CA LYS A 3 -22.36 6.02 -13.00
C LYS A 3 -20.82 6.06 -12.84
N LEU A 4 -20.31 7.14 -12.24
CA LEU A 4 -18.91 7.36 -11.86
C LEU A 4 -18.41 6.39 -10.77
N PHE A 5 -19.26 6.02 -9.81
CA PHE A 5 -18.90 5.10 -8.71
C PHE A 5 -18.61 3.67 -9.19
N LYS A 6 -19.23 3.25 -10.29
CA LYS A 6 -18.98 1.93 -10.89
C LYS A 6 -17.69 1.86 -11.72
N GLN A 7 -17.25 2.99 -12.29
CA GLN A 7 -16.02 3.01 -13.10
C GLN A 7 -14.77 2.91 -12.23
N ILE A 8 -14.78 3.54 -11.05
CA ILE A 8 -13.67 3.48 -10.08
C ILE A 8 -13.47 2.06 -9.55
N LEU A 9 -14.55 1.32 -9.25
CA LEU A 9 -14.45 -0.04 -8.71
C LEU A 9 -14.15 -1.12 -9.77
N GLN A 10 -14.55 -0.93 -11.03
CA GLN A 10 -14.39 -1.97 -12.06
C GLN A 10 -12.96 -2.07 -12.64
N LEU A 11 -12.17 -1.00 -12.61
CA LEU A 11 -10.84 -0.98 -13.24
C LEU A 11 -9.76 -1.66 -12.39
N SER A 12 -9.88 -1.64 -11.06
CA SER A 12 -8.94 -2.31 -10.15
C SER A 12 -9.06 -3.85 -10.22
N ILE A 13 -10.21 -4.38 -10.63
CA ILE A 13 -10.45 -5.83 -10.72
C ILE A 13 -9.99 -6.40 -12.08
N THR A 14 -9.88 -5.60 -13.13
CA THR A 14 -9.59 -6.11 -14.49
C THR A 14 -8.10 -6.21 -14.83
N LEU A 15 -7.18 -5.60 -14.07
CA LEU A 15 -5.74 -5.69 -14.37
C LEU A 15 -5.06 -6.96 -13.83
N ILE A 16 -5.72 -7.76 -12.99
CA ILE A 16 -5.11 -8.96 -12.39
C ILE A 16 -5.34 -10.23 -13.26
N THR A 17 -6.25 -10.20 -14.24
CA THR A 17 -6.65 -11.41 -14.98
C THR A 17 -6.09 -11.56 -16.40
N ALA A 18 -5.22 -10.65 -16.87
CA ALA A 18 -4.75 -10.65 -18.27
C ALA A 18 -3.30 -11.09 -18.52
N ASN A 19 -2.57 -11.62 -17.53
CA ASN A 19 -1.20 -12.12 -17.73
C ASN A 19 -1.06 -13.67 -17.75
N LEU A 20 -2.16 -14.40 -17.67
CA LEU A 20 -2.18 -15.84 -17.91
C LEU A 20 -2.71 -16.05 -19.33
N LEU A 21 -1.83 -16.18 -20.33
CA LEU A 21 -2.02 -16.96 -21.58
C LEU A 21 -1.03 -16.57 -22.70
N ILE A 22 0.29 -16.52 -22.44
CA ILE A 22 1.28 -16.69 -23.53
C ILE A 22 2.49 -17.46 -23.00
N SER A 23 2.50 -18.79 -23.20
CA SER A 23 3.69 -19.59 -23.61
C SER A 23 3.46 -21.10 -23.48
N CYS A 24 2.78 -21.68 -24.46
CA CYS A 24 3.04 -23.04 -24.98
C CYS A 24 3.64 -22.77 -26.38
N THR A 25 4.75 -23.31 -26.88
CA THR A 25 5.50 -24.56 -26.71
C THR A 25 6.75 -24.40 -27.59
N VAL A 26 7.97 -24.70 -27.14
CA VAL A 26 9.07 -25.09 -28.04
C VAL A 26 9.98 -26.14 -27.39
N LEU A 27 9.85 -27.36 -27.89
CA LEU A 27 10.86 -28.42 -28.07
C LEU A 27 11.58 -29.05 -26.87
N LEU A 28 11.14 -30.28 -26.58
CA LEU A 28 11.96 -31.41 -26.17
C LEU A 28 13.20 -31.56 -27.07
N LYS A 29 14.40 -31.52 -26.49
CA LYS A 29 15.56 -32.26 -27.00
C LYS A 29 16.48 -32.71 -25.87
N SER A 30 16.52 -34.02 -25.69
CA SER A 30 17.41 -34.78 -24.80
C SER A 30 18.89 -34.60 -25.16
N ARG A 31 19.76 -34.36 -24.16
CA ARG A 31 21.08 -35.01 -24.03
C ARG A 31 21.81 -34.65 -22.72
N ASN A 32 22.14 -35.70 -21.96
CA ASN A 32 23.30 -35.90 -21.09
C ASN A 32 23.66 -34.83 -20.04
N LYS A 33 23.51 -35.24 -18.76
CA LYS A 33 24.15 -34.68 -17.56
C LYS A 33 25.64 -34.38 -17.79
N PRO A 34 26.10 -33.22 -17.34
CA PRO A 34 27.27 -33.11 -16.47
C PRO A 34 26.78 -32.89 -15.02
N LYS A 35 27.42 -33.53 -14.05
CA LYS A 35 27.22 -33.27 -12.62
C LYS A 35 27.40 -31.77 -12.37
N GLN A 36 26.29 -31.09 -12.12
CA GLN A 36 26.30 -29.72 -11.60
C GLN A 36 26.74 -29.83 -10.13
N PRO A 37 27.70 -29.01 -9.66
CA PRO A 37 28.03 -28.98 -8.24
C PRO A 37 26.76 -28.62 -7.46
N GLU A 38 26.48 -29.38 -6.41
CA GLU A 38 25.47 -29.03 -5.41
C GLU A 38 25.79 -27.62 -4.92
N VAL A 39 25.08 -26.63 -5.47
CA VAL A 39 24.93 -25.33 -4.81
C VAL A 39 24.20 -25.68 -3.52
N LYS A 40 24.93 -25.68 -2.40
CA LYS A 40 24.32 -25.60 -1.07
C LYS A 40 23.32 -24.46 -1.14
N LYS A 41 22.03 -24.79 -1.20
CA LYS A 41 20.99 -23.84 -0.80
C LYS A 41 21.30 -23.53 0.66
N GLU A 42 21.87 -22.35 0.86
CA GLU A 42 22.05 -21.79 2.17
C GLU A 42 20.65 -21.74 2.80
N ALA A 43 20.46 -22.49 3.88
CA ALA A 43 19.19 -22.49 4.60
C ALA A 43 18.89 -21.04 4.97
N THR A 44 17.87 -20.46 4.34
CA THR A 44 17.46 -19.08 4.58
C THR A 44 17.07 -18.99 6.05
N ALA A 45 17.94 -18.42 6.87
CA ALA A 45 17.62 -18.14 8.26
C ALA A 45 16.37 -17.27 8.27
N LEU A 46 15.38 -17.62 9.10
CA LEU A 46 14.18 -16.80 9.24
C LEU A 46 14.60 -15.35 9.50
N PRO A 47 13.96 -14.37 8.83
CA PRO A 47 14.33 -12.98 8.99
C PRO A 47 14.31 -12.59 10.47
N ILE A 48 15.35 -11.90 10.92
CA ILE A 48 15.38 -11.35 12.27
C ILE A 48 14.38 -10.20 12.26
N VAL A 49 13.23 -10.36 12.93
CA VAL A 49 12.18 -9.34 13.01
C VAL A 49 12.05 -8.87 14.45
N SER A 50 12.25 -7.57 14.70
CA SER A 50 12.06 -7.00 16.04
C SER A 50 10.59 -7.02 16.47
N PRO A 51 10.28 -7.07 17.78
CA PRO A 51 8.92 -6.88 18.27
C PRO A 51 8.27 -5.60 17.76
N ALA A 52 9.00 -4.48 17.76
CA ALA A 52 8.51 -3.21 17.25
C ALA A 52 8.10 -3.26 15.77
N LEU A 53 8.84 -3.99 14.92
CA LEU A 53 8.45 -4.18 13.53
C LEU A 53 7.14 -5.00 13.41
N LYS A 54 6.96 -6.03 14.23
CA LYS A 54 5.72 -6.82 14.26
C LYS A 54 4.53 -5.98 14.74
N ASP A 55 4.72 -5.25 15.83
CA ASP A 55 3.68 -4.43 16.45
C ASP A 55 3.22 -3.33 15.48
N ALA A 56 4.15 -2.60 14.85
CA ALA A 56 3.83 -1.59 13.85
C ALA A 56 3.04 -2.17 12.67
N VAL A 57 3.42 -3.36 12.17
CA VAL A 57 2.70 -4.00 11.05
C VAL A 57 1.31 -4.49 11.45
N ASN A 58 1.15 -5.01 12.67
CA ASN A 58 -0.17 -5.42 13.17
C ASN A 58 -1.08 -4.21 13.38
N ASP A 59 -0.56 -3.11 13.93
CA ASP A 59 -1.34 -1.88 14.12
C ASP A 59 -1.74 -1.25 12.78
N LEU A 60 -0.87 -1.31 11.76
CA LEU A 60 -1.21 -0.92 10.38
C LEU A 60 -2.28 -1.84 9.78
N GLN A 61 -2.24 -3.14 10.07
CA GLN A 61 -3.26 -4.09 9.63
C GLN A 61 -4.62 -3.81 10.29
N ASP A 62 -4.62 -3.43 11.57
CA ASP A 62 -5.83 -2.98 12.27
C ASP A 62 -6.36 -1.66 11.67
N LEU A 63 -5.46 -0.72 11.35
CA LEU A 63 -5.83 0.54 10.70
C LEU A 63 -6.45 0.30 9.33
N LYS A 64 -5.87 -0.61 8.53
CA LYS A 64 -6.41 -1.08 7.26
C LYS A 64 -7.84 -1.60 7.44
N ILE A 65 -8.06 -2.56 8.35
CA ILE A 65 -9.38 -3.16 8.59
C ILE A 65 -10.43 -2.10 8.93
N LYS A 66 -10.06 -1.10 9.73
CA LYS A 66 -10.97 0.00 10.08
C LYS A 66 -11.24 0.94 8.91
N SER A 67 -10.22 1.27 8.12
CA SER A 67 -10.37 2.13 6.94
C SER A 67 -11.22 1.51 5.84
N GLU A 68 -11.18 0.17 5.71
CA GLU A 68 -11.94 -0.60 4.70
C GLU A 68 -13.31 -1.10 5.24
N GLY A 69 -13.58 -0.92 6.53
CA GLY A 69 -14.79 -1.43 7.19
C GLY A 69 -16.07 -0.68 6.81
N GLU A 70 -17.22 -1.34 6.97
CA GLU A 70 -18.54 -0.82 6.60
C GLU A 70 -18.91 0.51 7.31
N TYR A 71 -18.38 0.72 8.52
CA TYR A 71 -18.58 1.94 9.29
C TYR A 71 -17.53 3.03 9.02
N GLY A 72 -16.51 2.71 8.23
CA GLY A 72 -15.32 3.53 8.04
C GLY A 72 -14.56 3.80 9.34
N ILE A 73 -13.54 4.64 9.23
CA ILE A 73 -12.82 5.21 10.37
C ILE A 73 -13.11 6.70 10.48
N LYS A 74 -13.09 7.27 11.69
CA LYS A 74 -13.26 8.71 11.90
C LYS A 74 -11.89 9.38 11.97
N LEU A 75 -11.77 10.63 11.50
CA LEU A 75 -10.51 11.36 11.50
C LEU A 75 -9.77 11.31 12.84
N ARG A 76 -10.46 11.59 13.95
CA ARG A 76 -9.82 11.58 15.28
C ARG A 76 -9.28 10.21 15.66
N GLU A 77 -10.04 9.15 15.37
CA GLU A 77 -9.59 7.78 15.63
C GLU A 77 -8.40 7.41 14.73
N TYR A 78 -8.42 7.83 13.47
CA TYR A 78 -7.33 7.64 12.51
C TYR A 78 -6.05 8.34 12.98
N GLU A 79 -6.17 9.60 13.40
CA GLU A 79 -5.06 10.40 13.95
C GLU A 79 -4.49 9.76 15.22
N ASP A 80 -5.34 9.35 16.16
CA ASP A 80 -4.93 8.71 17.41
C ASP A 80 -4.19 7.38 17.13
N LYS A 81 -4.67 6.59 16.17
CA LYS A 81 -3.98 5.37 15.73
C LYS A 81 -2.61 5.65 15.13
N LEU A 82 -2.48 6.67 14.28
CA LEU A 82 -1.17 7.03 13.72
C LEU A 82 -0.19 7.54 14.77
N LYS A 83 -0.66 8.25 15.80
CA LYS A 83 0.18 8.67 16.94
C LYS A 83 0.74 7.49 17.72
N GLU A 84 0.02 6.35 17.76
CA GLU A 84 0.49 5.11 18.37
C GLU A 84 1.50 4.39 17.46
N ILE A 85 1.21 4.30 16.16
CA ILE A 85 2.03 3.54 15.18
C ILE A 85 3.39 4.19 14.93
N VAL A 86 3.42 5.52 14.70
CA VAL A 86 4.62 6.22 14.22
C VAL A 86 5.83 6.03 15.16
N PRO A 87 5.73 6.23 16.49
CA PRO A 87 6.86 6.03 17.39
C PRO A 87 7.39 4.59 17.42
N VAL A 88 6.50 3.60 17.26
CA VAL A 88 6.88 2.17 17.20
C VAL A 88 7.62 1.88 15.89
N ALA A 89 7.14 2.42 14.77
CA ALA A 89 7.77 2.30 13.47
C ALA A 89 9.18 2.93 13.40
N GLU A 90 9.42 4.00 14.15
CA GLU A 90 10.73 4.69 14.19
C GLU A 90 11.83 3.84 14.84
N ILE A 91 11.49 3.03 15.84
CA ILE A 91 12.43 2.15 16.55
C ILE A 91 12.49 0.72 15.97
N ALA A 92 11.64 0.42 14.99
CA ALA A 92 11.58 -0.87 14.33
C ALA A 92 12.87 -1.16 13.55
N HIS A 93 13.33 -2.41 13.65
CA HIS A 93 14.46 -2.95 12.91
C HIS A 93 14.23 -4.43 12.57
N GLY A 94 15.01 -4.95 11.63
CA GLY A 94 14.92 -6.34 11.22
C GLY A 94 15.09 -6.50 9.71
N ASP A 95 14.29 -7.39 9.13
CA ASP A 95 14.20 -7.61 7.68
C ASP A 95 14.04 -6.28 6.92
N GLU A 96 14.95 -6.01 5.98
CA GLU A 96 15.02 -4.73 5.28
C GLU A 96 13.80 -4.48 4.39
N GLU A 97 13.27 -5.53 3.77
CA GLU A 97 12.12 -5.44 2.86
C GLU A 97 10.83 -5.19 3.67
N ALA A 98 10.62 -5.95 4.76
CA ALA A 98 9.50 -5.71 5.66
C ALA A 98 9.56 -4.32 6.31
N LEU A 99 10.76 -3.88 6.72
CA LEU A 99 10.97 -2.56 7.30
C LEU A 99 10.68 -1.44 6.30
N ALA A 100 11.14 -1.58 5.05
CA ALA A 100 10.90 -0.63 3.98
C ALA A 100 9.40 -0.53 3.65
N ALA A 101 8.73 -1.68 3.51
CA ALA A 101 7.30 -1.74 3.25
C ALA A 101 6.48 -1.12 4.40
N MET A 102 6.79 -1.45 5.65
CA MET A 102 6.13 -0.86 6.83
C MET A 102 6.32 0.67 6.87
N LYS A 103 7.55 1.17 6.67
CA LYS A 103 7.80 2.62 6.63
C LYS A 103 7.09 3.30 5.47
N SER A 104 7.02 2.64 4.31
CA SER A 104 6.27 3.12 3.15
C SER A 104 4.78 3.25 3.45
N ALA A 105 4.20 2.25 4.12
CA ALA A 105 2.80 2.27 4.56
C ALA A 105 2.53 3.42 5.54
N VAL A 106 3.37 3.58 6.57
CA VAL A 106 3.26 4.69 7.56
C VAL A 106 3.27 6.05 6.86
N GLU A 107 4.18 6.26 5.91
CA GLU A 107 4.23 7.52 5.17
C GLU A 107 2.98 7.76 4.32
N GLY A 108 2.42 6.70 3.71
CA GLY A 108 1.15 6.77 3.00
C GLY A 108 -0.01 7.20 3.90
N HIS A 109 -0.13 6.61 5.08
CA HIS A 109 -1.17 6.97 6.04
C HIS A 109 -0.97 8.38 6.63
N LYS A 110 0.27 8.85 6.82
CA LYS A 110 0.55 10.24 7.20
C LYS A 110 0.07 11.23 6.13
N LEU A 111 0.35 10.96 4.86
CA LEU A 111 -0.13 11.79 3.75
C LEU A 111 -1.66 11.80 3.66
N ALA A 112 -2.32 10.65 3.91
CA ALA A 112 -3.77 10.59 4.00
C ALA A 112 -4.31 11.48 5.13
N LEU A 113 -3.69 11.43 6.31
CA LEU A 113 -4.07 12.26 7.46
C LEU A 113 -3.89 13.75 7.14
N GLU A 114 -2.74 14.15 6.58
CA GLU A 114 -2.46 15.54 6.19
C GLU A 114 -3.53 16.08 5.23
N PHE A 115 -3.92 15.29 4.22
CA PHE A 115 -5.00 15.66 3.31
C PHE A 115 -6.36 15.77 4.02
N TRP A 116 -6.71 14.78 4.86
CA TRP A 116 -8.00 14.74 5.54
C TRP A 116 -8.18 15.89 6.55
N GLN A 117 -7.10 16.32 7.20
CA GLN A 117 -7.12 17.43 8.16
C GLN A 117 -7.45 18.77 7.50
N CYS A 118 -7.19 18.93 6.18
CA CYS A 118 -7.50 20.17 5.47
C CYS A 118 -9.00 20.54 5.50
N ASP A 119 -9.89 19.56 5.67
CA ASP A 119 -11.33 19.79 5.68
C ASP A 119 -11.87 20.40 6.97
N HIS A 120 -11.00 20.56 7.96
CA HIS A 120 -11.31 21.30 9.18
C HIS A 120 -11.02 22.79 9.03
N LEU A 121 -10.40 23.21 7.91
CA LEU A 121 -10.18 24.62 7.61
C LEU A 121 -11.46 25.29 7.15
N THR A 122 -11.63 26.55 7.56
CA THR A 122 -12.72 27.39 7.10
C THR A 122 -12.28 28.28 5.94
N GLY A 123 -13.16 28.41 4.95
CA GLY A 123 -12.94 29.21 3.74
C GLY A 123 -12.44 28.39 2.55
N TYR A 124 -13.01 28.68 1.38
CA TYR A 124 -12.76 27.95 0.13
C TYR A 124 -11.27 27.91 -0.24
N ASP A 125 -10.61 29.08 -0.29
CA ASP A 125 -9.20 29.16 -0.67
C ASP A 125 -8.28 28.45 0.33
N ASN A 126 -8.51 28.60 1.64
CA ASN A 126 -7.69 27.96 2.67
C ASN A 126 -7.76 26.43 2.58
N LEU A 127 -8.98 25.90 2.39
CA LEU A 127 -9.22 24.47 2.23
C LEU A 127 -8.48 23.93 1.00
N HIS A 128 -8.67 24.56 -0.16
CA HIS A 128 -8.09 24.05 -1.41
C HIS A 128 -6.58 24.26 -1.50
N GLN A 129 -6.03 25.34 -0.92
CA GLN A 129 -4.58 25.50 -0.81
C GLN A 129 -3.95 24.45 0.10
N CYS A 130 -4.61 24.11 1.21
CA CYS A 130 -4.14 23.04 2.10
C CYS A 130 -4.16 21.69 1.36
N ARG A 131 -5.29 21.35 0.72
CA ARG A 131 -5.43 20.12 -0.04
C ARG A 131 -4.41 20.02 -1.17
N ASP A 132 -4.23 21.07 -1.97
CA ASP A 132 -3.25 21.08 -3.07
C ASP A 132 -1.81 20.92 -2.56
N LYS A 133 -1.49 21.46 -1.38
CA LYS A 133 -0.19 21.22 -0.74
C LYS A 133 -0.02 19.76 -0.32
N ALA A 134 -1.02 19.15 0.32
CA ALA A 134 -0.99 17.73 0.68
C ALA A 134 -0.91 16.84 -0.57
N LEU A 135 -1.62 17.20 -1.64
CA LEU A 135 -1.60 16.52 -2.93
C LEU A 135 -0.20 16.45 -3.54
N GLN A 136 0.67 17.45 -3.33
CA GLN A 136 2.05 17.38 -3.81
C GLN A 136 2.81 16.19 -3.21
N GLY A 137 2.65 15.95 -1.90
CA GLY A 137 3.25 14.80 -1.22
C GLY A 137 2.65 13.48 -1.72
N ILE A 138 1.32 13.43 -1.80
CA ILE A 138 0.57 12.27 -2.31
C ILE A 138 1.01 11.92 -3.73
N PHE A 139 1.10 12.89 -4.64
CA PHE A 139 1.47 12.68 -6.03
C PHE A 139 2.93 12.26 -6.23
N ASN A 140 3.81 12.67 -5.34
CA ASN A 140 5.20 12.22 -5.36
C ASN A 140 5.33 10.76 -4.92
N LYS A 141 4.52 10.33 -3.95
CA LYS A 141 4.51 8.94 -3.46
C LYS A 141 3.71 8.00 -4.38
N TYR A 142 2.59 8.48 -4.90
CA TYR A 142 1.60 7.73 -5.68
C TYR A 142 1.32 8.43 -7.02
N PRO A 143 2.22 8.29 -8.02
CA PRO A 143 2.06 8.92 -9.33
C PRO A 143 0.76 8.54 -10.06
N GLU A 144 0.25 7.34 -9.84
CA GLU A 144 -1.01 6.87 -10.40
C GLU A 144 -2.23 7.64 -9.86
N ILE A 145 -2.16 8.15 -8.62
CA ILE A 145 -3.20 9.03 -8.06
C ILE A 145 -3.11 10.41 -8.73
N LYS A 146 -1.90 10.89 -9.04
CA LYS A 146 -1.69 12.15 -9.78
C LYS A 146 -2.33 12.11 -11.15
N GLU A 147 -2.10 11.04 -11.91
CA GLU A 147 -2.66 10.90 -13.26
C GLU A 147 -4.19 10.95 -13.25
N GLN A 148 -4.81 10.23 -12.31
CA GLN A 148 -6.26 10.23 -12.14
C GLN A 148 -6.80 11.60 -11.72
N ALA A 149 -6.15 12.24 -10.75
CA ALA A 149 -6.55 13.55 -10.26
C ALA A 149 -6.45 14.65 -11.34
N LEU A 150 -5.38 14.63 -12.13
CA LEU A 150 -5.20 15.60 -13.22
C LEU A 150 -6.19 15.38 -14.37
N ALA A 151 -6.57 14.14 -14.65
CA ALA A 151 -7.61 13.84 -15.64
C ALA A 151 -8.96 14.47 -15.24
N ILE A 152 -9.31 14.40 -13.96
CA ILE A 152 -10.54 15.02 -13.43
C ILE A 152 -10.45 16.54 -13.47
N ALA A 153 -9.35 17.12 -12.99
CA ALA A 153 -9.21 18.59 -12.90
C ALA A 153 -9.16 19.30 -14.27
N GLN A 154 -8.70 18.62 -15.33
CA GLN A 154 -8.68 19.18 -16.69
C GLN A 154 -10.07 19.38 -17.30
N GLU A 155 -11.10 18.69 -16.80
CA GLU A 155 -12.46 18.77 -17.36
C GLU A 155 -13.21 20.04 -16.92
N GLU A 156 -12.86 20.65 -15.77
CA GLU A 156 -13.71 21.70 -15.15
C GLU A 156 -13.07 23.09 -14.98
N GLY A 157 -11.79 23.30 -15.34
CA GLY A 157 -11.21 24.65 -15.43
C GLY A 157 -11.06 25.42 -14.10
N SER A 158 -11.01 24.69 -12.99
CA SER A 158 -10.84 25.27 -11.64
C SER A 158 -9.43 25.81 -11.38
N SER A 159 -9.34 26.75 -10.42
CA SER A 159 -8.05 27.33 -9.98
C SER A 159 -7.23 26.38 -9.08
N TYR A 160 -7.87 25.33 -8.53
CA TYR A 160 -7.25 24.36 -7.63
C TYR A 160 -7.49 22.94 -8.14
N THR A 161 -6.47 22.08 -8.04
CA THR A 161 -6.62 20.68 -8.46
C THR A 161 -7.60 19.94 -7.56
N SER A 162 -7.54 20.21 -6.26
CA SER A 162 -8.41 19.60 -5.24
C SER A 162 -9.87 20.03 -5.25
N ALA A 163 -10.24 21.04 -6.05
CA ALA A 163 -11.63 21.50 -6.13
C ALA A 163 -12.57 20.44 -6.72
N GLU A 164 -12.05 19.67 -7.68
CA GLU A 164 -12.83 18.69 -8.44
C GLU A 164 -12.67 17.26 -7.91
N LEU A 165 -11.86 17.09 -6.88
CA LEU A 165 -11.59 15.76 -6.31
C LEU A 165 -12.55 15.47 -5.17
N ASP A 166 -13.27 14.36 -5.30
CA ASP A 166 -14.03 13.79 -4.19
C ASP A 166 -13.06 13.34 -3.10
N GLN A 167 -13.24 13.92 -1.91
CA GLN A 167 -12.41 13.70 -0.74
C GLN A 167 -12.32 12.21 -0.39
N GLN A 168 -13.48 11.54 -0.33
CA GLN A 168 -13.57 10.17 0.13
C GLN A 168 -12.91 9.22 -0.87
N SER A 169 -13.16 9.41 -2.16
CA SER A 169 -12.53 8.63 -3.23
C SER A 169 -11.00 8.79 -3.23
N LEU A 170 -10.50 10.00 -2.98
CA LEU A 170 -9.07 10.23 -2.88
C LEU A 170 -8.47 9.59 -1.62
N LEU A 171 -9.14 9.66 -0.48
CA LEU A 171 -8.72 8.96 0.75
C LEU A 171 -8.69 7.45 0.54
N GLU A 172 -9.71 6.88 -0.09
CA GLU A 172 -9.77 5.45 -0.44
C GLU A 172 -8.63 5.04 -1.37
N ALA A 173 -8.29 5.87 -2.37
CA ALA A 173 -7.15 5.61 -3.24
C ALA A 173 -5.82 5.60 -2.47
N ILE A 174 -5.60 6.57 -1.57
CA ILE A 174 -4.39 6.65 -0.75
C ILE A 174 -4.32 5.46 0.21
N TRP A 175 -5.42 5.13 0.91
CA TRP A 175 -5.49 3.99 1.80
C TRP A 175 -5.26 2.69 1.06
N SER A 176 -5.84 2.50 -0.13
CA SER A 176 -5.60 1.29 -0.92
C SER A 176 -4.12 1.09 -1.22
N GLN A 177 -3.37 2.15 -1.54
CA GLN A 177 -1.94 2.05 -1.79
C GLN A 177 -1.15 1.76 -0.51
N ALA A 178 -1.42 2.50 0.57
CA ALA A 178 -0.76 2.28 1.87
C ALA A 178 -1.05 0.88 2.44
N ASN A 179 -2.28 0.39 2.27
CA ASN A 179 -2.72 -0.95 2.68
C ASN A 179 -2.07 -2.07 1.85
N GLY A 180 -1.62 -1.76 0.63
CA GLY A 180 -0.80 -2.65 -0.19
C GLY A 180 0.59 -2.84 0.42
N ASP A 181 1.25 -1.76 0.81
CA ASP A 181 2.54 -1.80 1.51
C ASP A 181 2.45 -2.54 2.85
N THR A 182 1.36 -2.32 3.61
CA THR A 182 1.07 -3.08 4.84
C THR A 182 0.97 -4.57 4.57
N ALA A 183 0.28 -4.98 3.49
CA ALA A 183 0.13 -6.39 3.14
C ALA A 183 1.47 -7.04 2.78
N ILE A 184 2.36 -6.33 2.08
CA ILE A 184 3.72 -6.79 1.76
C ILE A 184 4.50 -7.02 3.07
N ALA A 185 4.54 -6.03 3.96
CA ALA A 185 5.24 -6.14 5.24
C ALA A 185 4.70 -7.31 6.08
N HIS A 186 3.38 -7.46 6.14
CA HIS A 186 2.72 -8.54 6.87
C HIS A 186 3.07 -9.91 6.29
N GLN A 187 3.08 -10.08 4.96
CA GLN A 187 3.41 -11.35 4.32
C GLN A 187 4.86 -11.79 4.61
N ILE A 188 5.80 -10.85 4.66
CA ILE A 188 7.20 -11.14 4.96
C ILE A 188 7.38 -11.55 6.43
N ILE A 189 6.69 -10.88 7.35
CA ILE A 189 6.77 -11.17 8.80
C ILE A 189 6.01 -12.46 9.15
N TYR A 190 4.92 -12.74 8.45
CA TYR A 190 4.02 -13.88 8.70
C TYR A 190 3.84 -14.73 7.44
N PRO A 191 4.90 -15.43 6.97
CA PRO A 191 4.82 -16.25 5.76
C PRO A 191 3.87 -17.45 5.96
N PRO A 192 3.16 -17.90 4.91
CA PRO A 192 2.33 -19.10 4.97
C PRO A 192 3.09 -20.33 5.46
N LEU A 193 2.44 -21.17 6.27
CA LEU A 193 3.03 -22.38 6.88
C LEU A 193 3.68 -23.33 5.87
N ASP A 194 3.17 -23.37 4.63
CA ASP A 194 3.68 -24.24 3.56
C ASP A 194 5.11 -23.88 3.13
N ILE A 195 5.49 -22.60 3.26
CA ILE A 195 6.85 -22.11 2.98
C ILE A 195 7.80 -22.49 4.13
N ILE A 196 7.30 -22.49 5.37
CA ILE A 196 8.07 -22.81 6.57
C ILE A 196 8.44 -24.31 6.59
N ASN A 197 7.53 -25.20 6.17
CA ASN A 197 7.79 -26.64 6.14
C ASN A 197 8.84 -27.03 5.10
N THR A 198 8.90 -26.33 3.96
CA THR A 198 9.93 -26.55 2.92
C THR A 198 11.34 -26.21 3.43
N ALA A 199 11.47 -25.20 4.31
CA ALA A 199 12.74 -24.83 4.93
C ALA A 199 13.15 -25.77 6.10
N ALA A 200 12.20 -26.50 6.68
CA ALA A 200 12.44 -27.41 7.79
C ALA A 200 12.80 -28.83 7.35
N GLU A 201 12.28 -29.30 6.20
CA GLU A 201 12.55 -30.64 5.66
C GLU A 201 13.89 -30.77 4.90
N GLU A 202 14.57 -29.67 4.58
CA GLU A 202 15.91 -29.66 3.98
C GLU A 202 17.06 -29.63 5.04
N LYS A 203 16.75 -29.88 6.34
CA LYS A 203 17.75 -30.04 7.44
C LYS A 203 18.03 -31.51 7.76
#